data_AF-A0A934ZQ66-F1
#
_entry.id   AF-A0A934ZQ66-F1
#
_cell.length_a   1.000
_cell.length_b   1.000
_cell.length_c   1.000
_cell.angle_alpha   90.00
_cell.angle_beta   90.00
_cell.angle_gamma   90.00
#
_symmetry.space_group_name_H-M   'P 1'
#
loop_
_entity.id
_entity.type
_entity.pdbx_description
1 polymer ?
#
loop_
_entity_poly.entity_id
_entity_poly.type
_entity_poly.pdbx_seq_one_letter_code
_entity_poly.pdbx_strand_id
1 'polypeptide(L)'
;MPGLTGVIELAAGGYHTCARLEDGSVRCWGYNTDGQLGDGTTTRRANPTLVPGLTGVVELTAGAQHTCARLGDGFIRCWGLNDQGQLGDGTMTNRSSPTLIPDL
;
A
#
# COMPACT_ATOMS: atom_id res chain seq x y z
N MET A 1 1.24 -12.09 16.87
CA MET A 1 0.51 -11.04 16.11
C MET A 1 -0.59 -11.72 15.31
N PRO A 2 -1.87 -11.53 15.66
CA PRO A 2 -2.95 -12.07 14.84
C PRO A 2 -2.95 -11.39 13.47
N GLY A 3 -3.06 -12.15 12.39
CA GLY A 3 -3.27 -11.61 11.04
C GLY A 3 -2.04 -11.49 10.13
N LEU A 4 -0.87 -11.99 10.51
CA LEU A 4 0.32 -12.09 9.62
C LEU A 4 0.74 -13.54 9.36
N THR A 5 -0.22 -14.45 9.22
CA THR A 5 0.10 -15.83 8.81
C THR A 5 0.36 -15.86 7.30
N GLY A 6 1.38 -16.60 6.86
CA GLY A 6 1.71 -16.72 5.44
C GLY A 6 2.29 -15.45 4.84
N VAL A 7 3.14 -14.71 5.56
CA VAL A 7 3.89 -13.57 4.98
C VAL A 7 4.93 -14.10 4.00
N ILE A 8 4.91 -13.57 2.77
CA ILE A 8 5.89 -13.92 1.72
C ILE A 8 6.77 -12.75 1.32
N GLU A 9 6.36 -11.52 1.63
CA GLU A 9 7.12 -10.32 1.29
C GLU A 9 6.82 -9.18 2.29
N LEU A 10 7.84 -8.39 2.58
CA LEU A 10 7.76 -7.16 3.36
C LEU A 10 8.28 -5.99 2.52
N ALA A 11 7.57 -4.86 2.58
CA ALA A 11 8.00 -3.59 2.04
C ALA A 11 8.07 -2.56 3.18
N ALA A 12 9.24 -1.98 3.41
CA ALA A 12 9.47 -0.98 4.45
C ALA A 12 9.61 0.41 3.82
N GLY A 13 8.74 1.33 4.21
CA GLY A 13 8.88 2.75 3.89
C GLY A 13 9.65 3.50 4.96
N GLY A 14 9.49 4.83 5.00
CA GLY A 14 10.19 5.68 5.98
C GLY A 14 9.76 5.39 7.42
N TYR A 15 8.45 5.31 7.66
CA TYR A 15 7.87 5.05 8.99
C TYR A 15 6.66 4.10 8.95
N HIS A 16 6.46 3.39 7.85
CA HIS A 16 5.42 2.37 7.70
C HIS A 16 6.02 1.08 7.15
N THR A 17 5.31 -0.02 7.36
CA THR A 17 5.67 -1.33 6.81
C THR A 17 4.41 -1.97 6.27
N CYS A 18 4.53 -2.63 5.13
CA CYS A 18 3.49 -3.43 4.54
C CYS A 18 3.97 -4.86 4.32
N ALA A 19 3.08 -5.82 4.47
CA ALA A 19 3.31 -7.23 4.24
C ALA A 19 2.35 -7.74 3.17
N ARG A 20 2.86 -8.52 2.23
CA ARG A 20 2.06 -9.32 1.30
C ARG A 20 1.99 -10.75 1.81
N LEU A 21 0.78 -11.30 1.81
CA LEU A 21 0.52 -12.66 2.26
C LEU A 21 0.37 -13.63 1.08
N GLU A 22 0.46 -14.94 1.35
CA GLU A 22 0.29 -16.03 0.38
C GLU A 22 -1.06 -15.98 -0.35
N ASP A 23 -2.11 -15.49 0.33
CA ASP A 23 -3.45 -15.31 -0.25
C ASP A 23 -3.56 -14.07 -1.18
N GLY A 24 -2.47 -13.34 -1.37
CA GLY A 24 -2.41 -12.13 -2.19
C GLY A 24 -3.00 -10.89 -1.51
N SER A 25 -3.38 -10.96 -0.24
CA SER A 25 -3.79 -9.79 0.55
C SER A 25 -2.57 -9.00 1.06
N VAL A 26 -2.80 -7.71 1.35
CA VAL A 26 -1.77 -6.81 1.88
C VAL A 26 -2.22 -6.25 3.22
N ARG A 27 -1.29 -6.17 4.17
CA ARG A 27 -1.50 -5.54 5.47
C ARG A 27 -0.41 -4.52 5.75
N CYS A 28 -0.78 -3.32 6.16
CA CYS A 28 0.15 -2.25 6.47
C CYS A 28 -0.01 -1.76 7.91
N TRP A 29 1.08 -1.28 8.51
CA TRP A 29 1.11 -0.63 9.83
C TRP A 29 2.20 0.43 9.90
N GLY A 30 2.14 1.25 10.96
CA GLY A 30 3.05 2.36 11.22
C GLY A 30 2.39 3.73 11.00
N TYR A 31 3.18 4.67 10.49
CA TYR A 31 2.77 6.02 10.17
C TYR A 31 1.79 6.06 8.99
N ASN A 32 0.85 7.01 9.00
CA ASN A 32 -0.24 7.05 8.00
C ASN A 32 -0.73 8.47 7.67
N THR A 33 0.00 9.55 7.96
CA THR A 33 -0.55 10.91 7.78
C THR A 33 -0.89 11.24 6.33
N ASP A 34 -0.24 10.57 5.38
CA ASP A 34 -0.43 10.77 3.94
C ASP A 34 -1.28 9.65 3.33
N GLY A 35 -1.76 8.72 4.16
CA GLY A 35 -2.54 7.58 3.71
C GLY A 35 -1.71 6.39 3.23
N GLN A 36 -0.40 6.33 3.52
CA GLN A 36 0.53 5.28 3.08
C GLN A 36 0.19 3.85 3.54
N LEU A 37 -0.74 3.69 4.48
CA LEU A 37 -1.28 2.37 4.85
C LEU A 37 -2.40 1.89 3.94
N GLY A 38 -3.04 2.78 3.17
CA GLY A 38 -4.06 2.39 2.18
C GLY A 38 -5.39 1.93 2.77
N ASP A 39 -5.62 2.12 4.08
CA ASP A 39 -6.82 1.67 4.79
C ASP A 39 -8.03 2.62 4.65
N GLY A 40 -7.95 3.57 3.72
CA GLY A 40 -8.93 4.64 3.52
C GLY A 40 -8.82 5.78 4.52
N THR A 41 -7.88 5.71 5.47
CA THR A 41 -7.71 6.72 6.53
C THR A 41 -6.33 7.36 6.49
N THR A 42 -6.13 8.40 7.32
CA THR A 42 -4.82 8.97 7.62
C THR A 42 -4.37 8.70 9.07
N THR A 43 -4.96 7.68 9.69
CA THR A 43 -4.70 7.34 11.10
C THR A 43 -3.58 6.32 11.23
N ARG A 44 -2.56 6.61 12.05
CA ARG A 44 -1.48 5.65 12.35
C ARG A 44 -2.04 4.33 12.92
N ARG A 45 -1.42 3.21 12.56
CA ARG A 45 -1.81 1.88 13.05
C ARG A 45 -0.62 1.20 13.69
N ALA A 46 -0.70 0.88 14.98
CA ALA A 46 0.37 0.14 15.66
C ALA A 46 0.39 -1.36 15.26
N ASN A 47 -0.71 -1.85 14.69
CA ASN A 47 -0.90 -3.25 14.32
C ASN A 47 -1.17 -3.39 12.81
N PRO A 48 -0.79 -4.53 12.20
CA PRO A 48 -1.10 -4.83 10.80
C PRO A 48 -2.59 -4.69 10.49
N THR A 49 -2.91 -3.75 9.62
CA THR A 49 -4.28 -3.43 9.20
C THR A 49 -4.45 -3.81 7.73
N LEU A 50 -5.58 -4.41 7.39
CA LEU A 50 -5.88 -4.81 6.02
C LEU A 50 -5.93 -3.59 5.10
N VAL A 51 -5.32 -3.70 3.92
CA VAL A 51 -5.52 -2.76 2.82
C VAL A 51 -6.73 -3.24 2.00
N PRO A 52 -7.90 -2.58 2.10
CA PRO A 52 -9.11 -3.02 1.42
C PRO A 52 -8.99 -2.87 -0.11
N GLY A 53 -9.69 -3.74 -0.83
CA GLY A 53 -9.78 -3.64 -2.30
C GLY A 53 -8.53 -4.11 -3.07
N LEU A 54 -7.55 -4.71 -2.37
CA LEU A 54 -6.43 -5.42 -2.99
C LEU A 54 -6.61 -6.92 -2.82
N THR A 55 -6.69 -7.62 -3.95
CA THR A 55 -6.64 -9.09 -4.02
C THR A 55 -5.66 -9.50 -5.11
N GLY A 56 -5.01 -10.65 -4.93
CA GLY A 56 -4.08 -11.19 -5.93
C GLY A 56 -2.84 -10.32 -6.15
N VAL A 57 -2.34 -9.64 -5.11
CA VAL A 57 -1.07 -8.92 -5.20
C VAL A 57 0.08 -9.91 -5.40
N VAL A 58 0.97 -9.62 -6.34
CA VAL A 58 2.14 -10.44 -6.66
C VAL A 58 3.47 -9.77 -6.31
N GLU A 59 3.47 -8.46 -6.13
CA GLU A 59 4.65 -7.66 -5.78
C GLU A 59 4.24 -6.41 -5.01
N LEU A 60 5.04 -6.03 -4.01
CA LEU A 60 4.75 -4.92 -3.11
C LEU A 60 6.00 -4.07 -2.89
N THR A 61 5.90 -2.76 -3.09
CA THR A 61 6.99 -1.83 -2.83
C THR A 61 6.54 -0.63 -2.03
N ALA A 62 7.43 -0.08 -1.21
CA ALA A 62 7.19 1.10 -0.39
C ALA A 62 8.28 2.13 -0.63
N GLY A 63 7.87 3.37 -0.92
CA GLY A 63 8.72 4.55 -0.83
C GLY A 63 8.67 5.16 0.56
N ALA A 64 9.19 6.38 0.71
CA ALA A 64 9.25 7.05 2.02
C ALA A 64 7.87 7.20 2.70
N GLN A 65 6.86 7.64 1.93
CA GLN A 65 5.48 7.89 2.41
C GLN A 65 4.43 7.44 1.38
N HIS A 66 4.77 6.51 0.48
CA HIS A 66 3.82 5.92 -0.46
C HIS A 66 4.11 4.43 -0.64
N THR A 67 3.13 3.70 -1.18
CA THR A 67 3.20 2.26 -1.40
C THR A 67 2.56 1.94 -2.73
N CYS A 68 3.15 1.00 -3.47
CA CYS A 68 2.60 0.48 -4.71
C CYS A 68 2.52 -1.04 -4.67
N ALA A 69 1.50 -1.59 -5.31
CA ALA A 69 1.27 -3.01 -5.47
C ALA A 69 1.02 -3.33 -6.93
N ARG A 70 1.64 -4.40 -7.44
CA ARG A 70 1.30 -4.98 -8.73
C ARG A 70 0.43 -6.21 -8.51
N LEU A 71 -0.70 -6.27 -9.21
CA LEU A 71 -1.65 -7.35 -9.13
C LEU A 71 -1.33 -8.41 -10.19
N GLY A 72 -1.85 -9.63 -10.00
CA GLY A 72 -1.66 -10.74 -10.93
C GLY A 72 -2.30 -10.53 -12.31
N ASP A 73 -3.23 -9.59 -12.42
CA ASP A 73 -3.81 -9.14 -13.70
C ASP A 73 -2.91 -8.15 -14.46
N GLY A 74 -1.77 -7.77 -13.87
CA GLY A 74 -0.80 -6.85 -14.44
C GLY A 74 -0.98 -5.40 -13.98
N PHE A 75 -2.15 -5.02 -13.46
CA PHE A 75 -2.40 -3.64 -13.08
C PHE A 75 -1.62 -3.22 -11.84
N ILE A 76 -1.21 -1.96 -11.82
CA ILE A 76 -0.53 -1.33 -10.69
C ILE A 76 -1.50 -0.44 -9.93
N ARG A 77 -1.45 -0.54 -8.61
CA ARG A 77 -2.17 0.37 -7.70
C ARG A 77 -1.20 1.00 -6.73
N CYS A 78 -1.22 2.33 -6.61
CA CYS A 78 -0.42 3.06 -5.63
C CYS A 78 -1.28 3.91 -4.70
N TRP A 79 -0.75 4.18 -3.51
CA TRP A 79 -1.39 5.03 -2.50
C TRP A 79 -0.35 5.69 -1.58
N GLY A 80 -0.78 6.69 -0.81
CA GLY A 80 0.05 7.50 0.08
C GLY A 80 0.31 8.91 -0.46
N LEU A 81 1.47 9.46 -0.09
CA LEU A 81 1.97 10.78 -0.49
C LEU A 81 2.09 10.87 -2.01
N ASN A 82 1.57 11.97 -2.56
CA ASN A 82 1.57 12.27 -3.99
C ASN A 82 1.92 13.74 -4.29
N ASP A 83 2.42 14.53 -3.33
CA ASP A 83 2.74 15.95 -3.53
C ASP A 83 3.70 16.23 -4.69
N GLN A 84 4.46 15.23 -5.14
CA GLN A 84 5.39 15.31 -6.26
C GLN A 84 5.00 14.39 -7.43
N GLY A 85 3.78 13.88 -7.45
CA GLY A 85 3.31 12.91 -8.45
C GLY A 85 3.90 11.50 -8.25
N GLN A 86 4.32 11.14 -7.04
CA GLN A 86 4.94 9.84 -6.75
C GLN A 86 4.07 8.64 -7.14
N LEU A 87 2.74 8.80 -7.13
CA LEU A 87 1.82 7.71 -7.46
C LEU A 87 1.71 7.48 -8.96
N GLY A 88 1.98 8.49 -9.80
CA GLY A 88 1.85 8.38 -11.25
C GLY A 88 0.40 8.38 -11.76
N ASP A 89 -0.59 8.74 -10.94
CA ASP A 89 -2.01 8.76 -11.30
C ASP A 89 -2.44 10.00 -12.13
N GLY A 90 -1.47 10.76 -12.66
CA GLY A 90 -1.69 12.02 -13.36
C GLY A 90 -2.07 13.20 -12.45
N THR A 91 -2.03 13.01 -11.13
CA THR A 91 -2.36 14.05 -10.14
C THR A 91 -1.20 14.29 -9.17
N MET A 92 -1.37 15.28 -8.29
CA MET A 92 -0.50 15.53 -7.13
C MET A 92 -1.25 15.38 -5.80
N THR A 93 -2.33 14.59 -5.80
CA THR A 93 -3.22 14.45 -4.65
C THR A 93 -2.94 13.15 -3.91
N ASN A 94 -2.70 13.24 -2.60
CA ASN A 94 -2.50 12.06 -1.74
C ASN A 94 -3.69 11.11 -1.83
N ARG A 95 -3.43 9.81 -1.75
CA ARG A 95 -4.48 8.77 -1.82
C ARG A 95 -4.42 7.90 -0.58
N SER A 96 -5.47 7.92 0.23
CA SER A 96 -5.56 7.02 1.40
C SER A 96 -6.04 5.61 1.06
N SER A 97 -6.35 5.35 -0.22
CA SER A 97 -6.77 4.04 -0.72
C SER A 97 -6.01 3.70 -2.01
N PRO A 98 -5.76 2.41 -2.28
CA PRO A 98 -5.14 1.95 -3.52
C PRO A 98 -5.85 2.50 -4.77
N THR A 99 -5.14 3.31 -5.53
CA THR A 99 -5.64 3.96 -6.75
C THR A 99 -4.97 3.34 -7.96
N LEU A 100 -5.76 3.01 -8.99
CA LEU A 100 -5.25 2.48 -10.26
C LEU A 100 -4.34 3.51 -10.91
N ILE A 101 -3.17 3.07 -11.38
CA ILE A 101 -2.28 3.91 -12.16
C ILE A 101 -2.63 3.69 -13.64
N PRO A 102 -3.07 4.72 -14.37
CA PRO A 102 -3.40 4.58 -15.77
C PRO A 102 -2.12 4.29 -16.58
N ASP A 103 -2.29 3.59 -17.69
CA ASP A 103 -1.25 3.38 -18.71
C ASP A 103 -0.03 2.53 -18.27
N LEU A 104 -0.20 1.70 -17.23
CA LEU A 104 0.77 0.71 -16.73
C LEU A 104 0.15 -0.68 -16.52
#